data_AF-A0A7J6UJM2-F1
#
_entry.id   AF-A0A7J6UJM2-F1
#
_cell.length_a   1.000
_cell.length_b   1.000
_cell.length_c   1.000
_cell.angle_alpha   90.00
_cell.angle_beta   90.00
_cell.angle_gamma   90.00
#
_symmetry.space_group_name_H-M   'P 1'
#
loop_
_entity.id
_entity.type
_entity.pdbx_description
1 polymer ?
#
loop_
_entity_poly.entity_id
_entity_poly.type
_entity_poly.pdbx_seq_one_letter_code
_entity_poly.pdbx_strand_id
1 'polypeptide(L)'
;MIDQPVGDNYTRMVSQGKIRVDPVTRGVRAAGKSIAVFDDSAECDLQPDIYFLAPPTPAEQRKYRRDYEPGKMNVHWGMVGLERETDPRTISHGIKSLKGENAERTMKAQERVGVDAYMDECAEQVYASTK
;
A
#
# COMPACT_ATOMS: atom_id res chain seq x y z
N MET A 1 -23.62 -3.52 -22.19
CA MET A 1 -24.61 -3.40 -23.29
C MET A 1 -24.01 -2.42 -24.29
N ILE A 2 -23.59 -2.90 -25.45
CA ILE A 2 -23.10 -2.03 -26.53
C ILE A 2 -24.38 -1.50 -27.19
N ASP A 3 -24.69 -0.23 -26.96
CA ASP A 3 -25.80 0.42 -27.65
C ASP A 3 -25.59 0.27 -29.16
N GLN A 4 -26.53 -0.38 -29.83
CA GLN A 4 -26.52 -0.43 -31.29
C GLN A 4 -26.60 1.01 -31.79
N PRO A 5 -25.71 1.46 -32.69
CA PRO A 5 -25.74 2.86 -33.04
C PRO A 5 -26.88 3.08 -34.03
N VAL A 6 -27.83 3.93 -33.62
CA VAL A 6 -29.02 4.33 -34.35
C VAL A 6 -28.61 5.17 -35.57
N GLY A 7 -28.42 4.53 -36.72
CA GLY A 7 -28.30 5.21 -38.02
C GLY A 7 -27.26 4.64 -39.00
N ASP A 8 -27.46 4.95 -40.29
CA ASP A 8 -26.61 4.61 -41.44
C ASP A 8 -25.16 5.10 -41.25
N ASN A 9 -24.19 4.35 -41.80
CA ASN A 9 -22.76 4.72 -41.82
C ASN A 9 -22.50 6.13 -42.36
N TYR A 10 -23.24 6.55 -43.39
CA TYR A 10 -23.15 7.89 -43.95
C TYR A 10 -23.42 8.98 -42.90
N THR A 11 -24.49 8.83 -42.12
CA THR A 11 -24.89 9.77 -41.08
C THR A 11 -23.81 9.88 -39.99
N ARG A 12 -23.17 8.76 -39.64
CA ARG A 12 -22.05 8.73 -38.68
C ARG A 12 -20.80 9.45 -39.22
N MET A 13 -20.48 9.29 -40.50
CA MET A 13 -19.33 9.99 -41.09
C MET A 13 -19.55 11.50 -41.18
N VAL A 14 -20.80 11.94 -41.40
CA VAL A 14 -21.16 13.37 -41.38
C VAL A 14 -21.05 13.93 -39.96
N SER A 15 -21.57 13.22 -38.94
CA SER A 15 -21.49 13.69 -37.55
C SER A 15 -20.05 13.73 -37.01
N GLN A 16 -19.20 12.80 -37.42
CA GLN A 16 -17.76 12.79 -37.09
C GLN A 16 -16.94 13.79 -37.93
N GLY A 17 -17.56 14.57 -38.84
CA GLY A 17 -16.86 15.54 -39.67
C GLY A 17 -15.93 14.94 -40.74
N LYS A 18 -16.01 13.63 -40.97
CA LYS A 18 -15.22 12.92 -41.99
C LYS A 18 -15.70 13.22 -43.41
N ILE A 19 -16.98 13.56 -43.57
CA ILE A 19 -17.55 14.08 -44.82
C ILE A 19 -17.75 15.58 -44.66
N ARG A 20 -17.10 16.36 -45.52
CA ARG A 20 -17.35 17.81 -45.61
C ARG A 20 -18.69 18.02 -46.32
N VAL A 21 -19.60 18.74 -45.66
CA VAL A 21 -20.85 19.17 -46.27
C VAL A 21 -20.58 20.50 -46.96
N ASP A 22 -20.49 20.50 -48.29
CA ASP A 22 -20.32 21.76 -49.01
C ASP A 22 -21.60 22.62 -48.86
N PRO A 23 -21.45 23.95 -48.77
CA PRO A 23 -22.61 24.85 -48.68
C PRO A 23 -23.58 24.71 -49.87
N VAL A 24 -23.05 24.33 -51.03
CA VAL A 24 -23.79 24.21 -52.30
C VAL A 24 -24.52 22.87 -52.42
N THR A 25 -24.02 21.81 -51.79
CA THR A 25 -24.60 20.45 -51.86
C THR A 25 -25.35 20.07 -50.57
N ARG A 26 -25.73 21.07 -49.78
CA ARG A 26 -26.42 20.88 -48.50
C ARG A 26 -27.73 20.10 -48.68
N GLY A 27 -27.76 18.87 -48.18
CA GLY A 27 -28.91 17.96 -48.29
C GLY A 27 -28.83 16.93 -49.41
N VAL A 28 -27.83 17.00 -50.29
CA VAL A 28 -27.62 16.01 -51.36
C VAL A 28 -26.65 14.94 -50.86
N ARG A 29 -27.12 13.70 -50.74
CA ARG A 29 -26.28 12.55 -50.38
C ARG A 29 -25.45 12.12 -51.59
N ALA A 30 -24.14 11.95 -51.40
CA ALA A 30 -23.28 11.43 -52.45
C ALA A 30 -23.72 10.01 -52.86
N ALA A 31 -23.74 9.75 -54.16
CA ALA A 31 -23.99 8.42 -54.71
C ALA A 31 -22.74 7.56 -54.54
N GLY A 32 -22.69 6.76 -53.48
CA GLY A 32 -21.56 5.88 -53.18
C GLY A 32 -21.77 5.08 -51.90
N LYS A 33 -21.07 3.95 -51.77
CA LYS A 33 -21.10 3.15 -50.55
C LYS A 33 -20.21 3.84 -49.50
N SER A 34 -20.81 4.26 -48.40
CA SER A 34 -20.06 4.75 -47.23
C SER A 34 -19.20 3.63 -46.66
N ILE A 35 -17.96 3.94 -46.30
CA ILE A 35 -17.07 3.01 -45.61
C ILE A 35 -17.66 2.60 -44.25
N ALA A 36 -17.30 1.40 -43.79
CA ALA A 36 -17.64 1.01 -42.42
C ALA A 36 -16.89 1.94 -41.47
N VAL A 37 -17.63 2.62 -40.60
CA VAL A 37 -17.04 3.35 -39.47
C VAL A 37 -16.87 2.32 -38.37
N PHE A 38 -15.65 1.84 -38.20
CA PHE A 38 -15.26 1.08 -37.03
C PHE A 38 -14.91 2.06 -35.92
N ASP A 39 -15.24 1.69 -34.68
CA ASP A 39 -14.77 2.40 -33.49
C ASP A 39 -13.29 2.09 -33.17
N ASP A 40 -12.67 1.29 -34.05
CA ASP A 40 -11.29 0.86 -34.00
C ASP A 40 -10.40 1.90 -34.69
N SER A 41 -9.69 2.69 -33.90
CA SER A 41 -8.77 3.72 -34.38
C SER A 41 -7.39 3.51 -33.76
N ALA A 42 -6.35 3.92 -34.46
CA ALA A 42 -4.98 3.83 -33.94
C ALA A 42 -4.81 4.59 -32.60
N GLU A 43 -5.62 5.63 -32.35
CA GLU A 43 -5.65 6.33 -31.07
C GLU A 43 -6.22 5.45 -29.95
N CYS A 44 -7.31 4.73 -30.24
CA CYS A 44 -7.90 3.76 -29.32
C CYS A 44 -6.90 2.64 -28.97
N ASP A 45 -6.13 2.16 -29.95
CA ASP A 45 -5.11 1.13 -29.77
C ASP A 45 -3.91 1.61 -28.96
N LEU A 46 -3.51 2.88 -29.15
CA LEU A 46 -2.39 3.49 -28.42
C LEU A 46 -2.76 3.81 -26.96
N GLN A 47 -4.03 4.08 -26.68
CA GLN A 47 -4.51 4.50 -25.36
C GLN A 47 -5.68 3.65 -24.85
N PRO A 48 -5.51 2.33 -24.72
CA PRO A 48 -6.58 1.44 -24.32
C PRO A 48 -7.12 1.77 -22.92
N ASP A 49 -6.29 2.35 -22.04
CA ASP A 49 -6.71 2.75 -20.69
C ASP A 49 -7.77 3.86 -20.68
N ILE A 50 -7.88 4.67 -21.74
CA ILE A 50 -8.88 5.76 -21.84
C ILE A 50 -10.15 5.26 -22.53
N TYR A 51 -9.98 4.55 -23.65
CA TYR A 51 -11.09 4.12 -24.51
C TYR A 51 -11.71 2.79 -24.06
N PHE A 52 -10.95 1.93 -23.39
CA PHE A 52 -11.35 0.59 -22.95
C PHE A 52 -11.00 0.38 -21.47
N LEU A 53 -11.57 1.22 -20.60
CA LEU A 53 -11.38 1.15 -19.15
C LEU A 53 -11.67 -0.26 -18.61
N ALA A 54 -10.65 -0.93 -18.08
CA ALA A 54 -10.81 -2.20 -17.40
C ALA A 54 -11.61 -1.99 -16.10
N PRO A 55 -12.55 -2.90 -15.77
CA PRO A 55 -13.27 -2.82 -14.52
C PRO A 55 -12.29 -2.94 -13.33
N PRO A 56 -12.53 -2.21 -12.23
CA PRO A 56 -11.68 -2.29 -11.06
C PRO A 56 -11.70 -3.70 -10.47
N THR A 57 -10.58 -4.10 -9.85
CA THR A 57 -10.49 -5.41 -9.19
C THR A 57 -11.51 -5.49 -8.04
N PRO A 58 -12.35 -6.54 -7.98
CA PRO A 58 -13.31 -6.74 -6.90
C PRO A 58 -12.65 -6.73 -5.51
N ALA A 59 -13.32 -6.11 -4.52
CA ALA A 59 -12.74 -5.87 -3.20
C ALA A 59 -12.18 -7.14 -2.53
N GLU A 60 -12.90 -8.26 -2.62
CA GLU A 60 -12.50 -9.55 -2.05
C GLU A 60 -11.24 -10.15 -2.67
N GLN A 61 -10.99 -9.82 -3.94
CA GLN A 61 -9.87 -10.35 -4.73
C GLN A 61 -8.63 -9.45 -4.66
N ARG A 62 -8.78 -8.18 -4.24
CA ARG A 62 -7.67 -7.20 -4.18
C ARG A 62 -6.49 -7.70 -3.34
N LYS A 63 -6.74 -8.43 -2.26
CA LYS A 63 -5.68 -8.98 -1.37
C LYS A 63 -4.80 -10.04 -2.03
N TYR A 64 -5.30 -10.71 -3.07
CA TYR A 64 -4.55 -11.73 -3.83
C TYR A 64 -3.89 -11.14 -5.07
N ARG A 65 -4.34 -9.97 -5.52
CA ARG A 65 -3.75 -9.28 -6.67
C ARG A 65 -2.37 -8.77 -6.28
N ARG A 66 -1.39 -8.97 -7.16
CA ARG A 66 -0.10 -8.29 -7.04
C ARG A 66 -0.32 -6.81 -7.31
N ASP A 67 -0.29 -6.02 -6.25
CA ASP A 67 -0.35 -4.57 -6.30
C ASP A 67 1.04 -4.02 -5.98
N TYR A 68 1.63 -3.29 -6.92
CA TYR A 68 2.93 -2.63 -6.74
C TYR A 68 2.75 -1.12 -6.59
N GLU A 69 1.80 -0.74 -5.74
CA GLU A 69 1.56 0.68 -5.48
C GLU A 69 2.73 1.28 -4.68
N PRO A 70 3.36 2.35 -5.18
CA PRO A 70 4.48 2.98 -4.50
C PRO A 70 4.02 3.54 -3.15
N GLY A 71 4.84 3.34 -2.11
CA GLY A 71 4.58 3.82 -0.76
C GLY A 71 3.67 2.93 0.09
N LYS A 72 3.14 1.83 -0.45
CA LYS A 72 2.40 0.84 0.35
C LYS A 72 3.30 -0.28 0.84
N MET A 73 3.06 -0.71 2.08
CA MET A 73 3.72 -1.90 2.62
C MET A 73 3.12 -3.14 1.96
N ASN A 74 3.97 -3.92 1.29
CA ASN A 74 3.56 -5.22 0.76
C ASN A 74 3.40 -6.22 1.90
N VAL A 75 2.18 -6.72 2.05
CA VAL A 75 1.80 -7.67 3.10
C VAL A 75 1.42 -9.00 2.45
N HIS A 76 1.82 -10.11 3.06
CA HIS A 76 1.36 -11.43 2.65
C HIS A 76 -0.18 -11.50 2.67
N TRP A 77 -0.81 -12.07 1.65
CA TRP A 77 -2.28 -12.10 1.46
C TRP A 77 -3.06 -12.61 2.68
N GLY A 78 -2.51 -13.57 3.42
CA GLY A 78 -3.13 -14.13 4.64
C GLY A 78 -3.06 -13.22 5.86
N MET A 79 -2.25 -12.17 5.80
CA MET A 79 -2.08 -11.17 6.87
C MET A 79 -2.83 -9.87 6.55
N VAL A 80 -3.51 -9.79 5.40
CA VAL A 80 -4.32 -8.63 5.00
C VAL A 80 -5.64 -8.67 5.78
N GLY A 81 -5.93 -7.60 6.53
CA GLY A 81 -7.17 -7.46 7.31
C GLY A 81 -7.12 -8.01 8.73
N LEU A 82 -5.99 -8.60 9.16
CA LEU A 82 -5.76 -8.87 10.58
C LEU A 82 -5.49 -7.56 11.31
N GLU A 83 -6.14 -7.38 12.46
CA GLU A 83 -5.79 -6.29 13.37
C GLU A 83 -4.35 -6.48 13.80
N ARG A 84 -3.49 -5.60 13.29
CA ARG A 84 -2.11 -5.56 13.71
C ARG A 84 -2.02 -4.60 14.88
N GLU A 85 -1.60 -5.17 15.98
CA GLU A 85 -0.96 -4.48 17.09
C GLU A 85 0.33 -3.79 16.55
N THR A 86 0.15 -2.69 15.82
CA THR A 86 1.20 -1.94 15.12
C THR A 86 1.23 -0.47 15.51
N ASP A 87 0.36 -0.05 16.44
CA ASP A 87 0.46 1.30 16.98
C ASP A 87 1.79 1.41 17.74
N PRO A 88 2.73 2.26 17.28
CA PRO A 88 4.02 2.42 17.94
C PRO A 88 3.90 2.90 19.38
N ARG A 89 2.72 3.43 19.76
CA ARG A 89 2.42 3.91 21.11
C ARG A 89 2.11 2.79 22.09
N THR A 90 1.51 1.69 21.63
CA THR A 90 1.14 0.56 22.50
C THR A 90 2.27 -0.46 22.59
N ILE A 91 3.05 -0.63 21.52
CA ILE A 91 4.06 -1.69 21.45
C ILE A 91 5.40 -1.11 21.06
N SER A 92 6.27 -1.03 22.06
CA SER A 92 7.70 -0.85 21.85
C SER A 92 8.34 -2.23 21.65
N HIS A 93 8.90 -2.48 20.48
CA HIS A 93 9.74 -3.66 20.26
C HIS A 93 11.12 -3.44 20.89
N GLY A 94 11.68 -4.47 21.52
CA GLY A 94 13.01 -4.45 22.12
C GLY A 94 13.01 -4.60 23.64
N ILE A 95 14.20 -4.83 24.20
CA ILE A 95 14.41 -4.96 25.63
C ILE A 95 14.40 -3.54 26.23
N LYS A 96 13.32 -3.18 26.94
CA LYS A 96 13.14 -1.85 27.56
C LYS A 96 14.23 -1.51 28.59
N SER A 97 14.72 -2.51 29.29
CA SER A 97 15.81 -2.39 30.26
C SER A 97 16.41 -3.77 30.53
N LEU A 98 17.72 -3.83 30.69
CA LEU A 98 18.35 -4.97 31.36
C LEU A 98 17.88 -4.93 32.82
N LYS A 99 17.08 -5.93 33.25
CA LYS A 99 16.80 -6.12 34.67
C LYS A 99 18.09 -6.64 35.31
N GLY A 100 18.88 -5.73 35.85
CA GLY A 100 20.13 -5.97 36.59
C GLY A 100 20.19 -5.11 37.84
N GLU A 101 21.26 -5.23 38.61
CA GLU A 101 21.46 -4.59 39.93
C GLU A 101 20.97 -3.14 39.99
N ASN A 102 20.11 -2.85 40.96
CA ASN A 102 19.67 -1.50 41.26
C ASN A 102 20.77 -0.75 42.01
N ALA A 103 20.96 0.54 41.70
CA ALA A 103 21.90 1.41 42.42
C ALA A 103 21.66 1.40 43.94
N GLU A 104 20.41 1.25 44.38
CA GLU A 104 20.10 1.12 45.81
C GLU A 104 20.71 -0.16 46.43
N ARG A 105 20.75 -1.27 45.70
CA ARG A 105 21.34 -2.53 46.17
C ARG A 105 22.86 -2.42 46.29
N THR A 106 23.51 -1.76 45.35
CA THR A 106 24.97 -1.57 45.39
C THR A 106 25.38 -0.59 46.49
N MET A 107 24.64 0.49 46.68
CA MET A 107 24.90 1.46 47.75
C MET A 107 24.66 0.86 49.15
N LYS A 108 23.57 0.09 49.35
CA LYS A 108 23.32 -0.59 50.63
C LYS A 108 24.33 -1.69 50.95
N ALA A 109 24.97 -2.29 49.95
CA ALA A 109 26.06 -3.23 50.18
C ALA A 109 27.31 -2.53 50.74
N GLN A 110 27.53 -1.25 50.41
CA GLN A 110 28.63 -0.43 50.91
C GLN A 110 28.34 0.22 52.26
N GLU A 111 27.07 0.52 52.54
CA GLU A 111 26.62 1.16 53.79
C GLU A 111 26.23 0.15 54.88
N ARG A 112 26.82 -1.04 54.92
CA ARG A 112 26.62 -1.94 56.07
C ARG A 112 27.25 -1.30 57.30
N VAL A 113 26.43 -0.91 58.29
CA VAL A 113 26.89 -0.26 59.53
C VAL A 113 26.31 -1.00 60.73
N GLY A 114 27.09 -1.11 61.81
CA GLY A 114 26.64 -1.69 63.08
C GLY A 114 26.89 -3.20 63.18
N VAL A 115 25.89 -3.95 63.64
CA VAL A 115 26.03 -5.38 63.95
C VAL A 115 26.37 -6.22 62.71
N ASP A 116 25.80 -5.87 61.56
CA ASP A 116 26.04 -6.61 60.31
C ASP A 116 27.49 -6.42 59.81
N ALA A 117 28.05 -5.21 59.95
CA ALA A 117 29.45 -4.95 59.60
C ALA A 117 30.42 -5.70 60.52
N TYR A 118 30.11 -5.79 61.82
CA TYR A 118 30.90 -6.56 62.78
C TYR A 118 30.88 -8.07 62.49
N MET A 119 29.72 -8.60 62.11
CA MET A 119 29.60 -10.02 61.74
C MET A 119 30.34 -10.34 60.44
N ASP A 120 30.30 -9.43 59.46
CA ASP A 120 31.07 -9.56 58.23
C ASP A 120 32.58 -9.51 58.53
N GLU A 121 33.06 -8.57 59.35
CA GLU A 121 34.47 -8.47 59.75
C GLU A 121 34.96 -9.75 60.46
N CYS A 122 34.16 -10.32 61.37
CA CYS A 122 34.44 -11.60 62.00
C CYS A 122 34.52 -12.76 60.98
N ALA A 123 33.67 -12.77 59.96
CA ALA A 123 33.71 -13.78 58.90
C ALA A 123 34.94 -13.61 57.98
N GLU A 124 35.36 -12.37 57.73
CA GLU A 124 36.51 -12.04 56.88
C GLU A 124 37.88 -12.28 57.54
N GLN A 125 37.94 -12.44 58.87
CA GLN A 125 39.17 -12.80 59.59
C GLN A 125 39.73 -14.20 59.23
N VAL A 126 38.94 -15.01 58.51
CA VAL A 126 39.39 -16.30 57.96
C VAL A 126 40.33 -16.10 56.76
N TYR A 127 40.27 -14.96 56.07
CA TYR A 127 41.11 -14.71 54.90
C TYR A 127 42.58 -14.51 55.28
N ALA A 128 43.48 -15.01 54.43
CA ALA A 128 44.92 -14.92 54.68
C ALA A 128 45.46 -13.48 54.53
N SER A 129 44.73 -12.61 53.83
CA SER A 129 45.09 -11.21 53.60
C SER A 129 44.70 -10.27 54.75
N THR A 130 43.89 -10.73 55.70
CA THR A 130 43.41 -9.96 56.86
C THR A 130 44.19 -10.27 58.14
N LYS A 131 45.21 -11.13 58.09
CA LYS A 131 46.20 -11.38 59.15
C LYS A 131 47.41 -10.46 59.02
#